data_AF-A0A3S1ZSN7-F1
#
_entry.id   AF-A0A3S1ZSN7-F1
#
_cell.length_a   1.000
_cell.length_b   1.000
_cell.length_c   1.000
_cell.angle_alpha   90.00
_cell.angle_beta   90.00
_cell.angle_gamma   90.00
#
_symmetry.space_group_name_H-M   'P 1'
#
loop_
_entity.id
_entity.type
_entity.pdbx_description
1 polymer ?
#
loop_
_entity_poly.entity_id
_entity_poly.type
_entity_poly.pdbx_seq_one_letter_code
_entity_poly.pdbx_strand_id
1 'polypeptide(L)' 'HEETHGRLAREMMRATERSITGLSIADDRSCYKTRREAQRRIHATYAAYEAKQIAFDASEHRDGGHVEHLVTALVRP' A
#
# COMPACT_ATOMS: atom_id res chain seq x y z
N HIS A 1 8.99 -9.14 9.36
CA HIS A 1 8.56 -8.98 7.96
C HIS A 1 7.07 -8.63 7.86
N GLU A 2 6.16 -9.59 8.04
CA GLU A 2 4.70 -9.38 7.81
C GLU A 2 4.04 -8.32 8.70
N GLU A 3 4.55 -8.09 9.92
CA GLU A 3 4.05 -7.02 10.77
C GLU A 3 4.20 -5.63 10.10
N THR A 4 5.31 -5.42 9.38
CA THR A 4 5.58 -4.19 8.63
C THR A 4 4.58 -4.04 7.47
N HIS A 5 4.34 -5.10 6.71
CA HIS A 5 3.31 -5.12 5.66
C HIS A 5 1.92 -4.83 6.23
N GLY A 6 1.56 -5.46 7.34
CA GLY A 6 0.30 -5.20 8.04
C GLY A 6 0.15 -3.75 8.49
N ARG A 7 1.23 -3.11 8.96
CA ARG A 7 1.22 -1.68 9.30
C ARG A 7 1.02 -0.81 8.06
N LEU A 8 1.74 -1.07 6.97
CA LEU A 8 1.59 -0.34 5.70
C LEU A 8 0.17 -0.47 5.13
N ALA A 9 -0.42 -1.67 5.17
CA ALA A 9 -1.80 -1.89 4.75
C ALA A 9 -2.81 -1.09 5.58
N ARG A 10 -2.65 -1.05 6.91
CA ARG A 10 -3.50 -0.23 7.78
C ARG A 10 -3.35 1.26 7.50
N GLU A 11 -2.13 1.73 7.25
CA GLU A 11 -1.87 3.12 6.86
C GLU A 11 -2.49 3.45 5.50
N MET A 12 -2.39 2.55 4.52
CA MET A 12 -3.02 2.66 3.21
C MET A 12 -4.53 2.84 3.33
N MET A 13 -5.20 2.00 4.13
CA MET A 13 -6.66 2.11 4.34
C MET A 13 -7.06 3.45 4.93
N ARG A 14 -6.33 3.92 5.97
CA ARG A 14 -6.58 5.24 6.56
C ARG A 14 -6.33 6.38 5.57
N ALA A 15 -5.31 6.27 4.71
CA ALA A 15 -5.03 7.28 3.69
C ALA A 15 -6.12 7.31 2.62
N THR A 16 -6.57 6.14 2.16
CA THR A 16 -7.67 6.00 1.22
C THR A 16 -8.94 6.62 1.77
N GLU A 17 -9.34 6.26 2.99
CA GLU A 17 -10.51 6.82 3.68
C GLU A 17 -10.46 8.34 3.71
N ARG A 18 -9.37 8.93 4.23
CA ARG A 18 -9.19 10.39 4.24
C ARG A 18 -9.29 11.03 2.87
N SER A 19 -8.86 10.33 1.81
CA SER A 19 -8.88 10.88 0.45
C SER A 19 -10.28 10.94 -0.17
N ILE A 20 -11.23 10.13 0.30
CA ILE A 20 -12.57 10.02 -0.28
C ILE A 20 -13.69 10.52 0.65
N THR A 21 -13.43 10.63 1.96
CA THR A 21 -14.42 11.16 2.91
C THR A 21 -14.85 12.58 2.53
N GLY A 22 -16.16 12.78 2.39
CA GLY A 22 -16.74 14.06 2.00
C GLY A 22 -16.59 14.41 0.51
N LEU A 23 -16.10 13.48 -0.32
CA LEU A 23 -16.00 13.71 -1.76
C LEU A 23 -17.40 13.91 -2.36
N SER A 24 -17.60 15.07 -2.96
CA SER A 24 -18.80 15.45 -3.70
C SER A 24 -18.40 16.25 -4.92
N ILE A 25 -19.06 15.99 -6.06
CA ILE A 25 -18.87 16.72 -7.31
C ILE A 25 -20.23 17.27 -7.73
N ALA A 26 -20.27 18.56 -8.07
CA ALA A 26 -21.49 19.21 -8.53
C ALA A 26 -22.00 18.60 -9.86
N ASP A 27 -23.31 18.71 -10.07
CA ASP A 27 -23.99 18.22 -11.28
C ASP A 27 -23.71 16.74 -11.59
N ASP A 28 -23.83 15.89 -10.57
CA ASP A 28 -23.54 14.46 -10.63
C ASP A 28 -24.71 13.61 -10.12
N ARG A 29 -25.88 13.74 -10.77
CA ARG A 29 -27.15 13.12 -10.34
C ARG A 29 -27.11 11.60 -10.17
N SER A 30 -26.13 10.92 -10.78
CA SER A 30 -25.92 9.46 -10.69
C SER A 30 -24.63 9.07 -9.97
N CYS A 31 -23.95 10.03 -9.32
CA CYS A 31 -22.65 9.83 -8.66
C CYS A 31 -21.55 9.28 -9.58
N TYR A 32 -21.69 9.40 -10.91
CA TYR A 32 -20.75 8.84 -11.86
C TYR A 32 -19.39 9.53 -11.77
N LYS A 33 -19.37 10.87 -11.73
CA LYS A 33 -18.14 11.66 -11.62
C LYS A 33 -17.45 11.40 -10.28
N THR A 34 -18.23 11.41 -9.20
CA THR A 34 -17.80 11.19 -7.82
C THR A 34 -17.19 9.80 -7.66
N ARG A 35 -17.85 8.75 -8.18
CA ARG A 35 -17.34 7.37 -8.15
C ARG A 35 -16.04 7.24 -8.94
N ARG A 36 -15.97 7.82 -10.15
CA ARG A 36 -14.76 7.80 -10.97
C ARG A 36 -13.59 8.47 -10.26
N GLU A 37 -13.84 9.60 -9.60
CA GLU A 37 -12.82 10.32 -8.84
C GLU A 37 -12.40 9.54 -7.58
N ALA A 38 -13.34 8.93 -6.85
CA ALA A 38 -13.02 8.06 -5.73
C ALA A 38 -12.12 6.90 -6.16
N GLN A 39 -12.46 6.20 -7.25
CA GLN A 39 -11.65 5.12 -7.82
C GLN A 39 -10.25 5.61 -8.18
N ARG A 40 -10.13 6.77 -8.84
CA ARG A 40 -8.83 7.35 -9.17
C ARG A 40 -7.96 7.58 -7.92
N ARG A 41 -8.54 8.15 -6.85
CA ARG A 41 -7.83 8.38 -5.58
C ARG A 41 -7.42 7.06 -4.92
N ILE A 42 -8.33 6.08 -4.86
CA ILE A 42 -8.07 4.74 -4.33
C ILE A 42 -6.89 4.09 -5.06
N HIS A 43 -6.90 4.08 -6.40
CA HIS A 43 -5.82 3.49 -7.20
C HIS A 43 -4.48 4.19 -6.97
N ALA A 44 -4.48 5.53 -6.91
CA ALA A 44 -3.26 6.29 -6.64
C ALA A 44 -2.70 6.01 -5.23
N THR A 45 -3.57 5.94 -4.21
CA THR A 45 -3.14 5.57 -2.85
C THR A 45 -2.62 4.15 -2.80
N TYR A 46 -3.31 3.19 -3.43
CA TYR A 46 -2.84 1.80 -3.52
C TYR A 46 -1.45 1.72 -4.13
N ALA A 47 -1.24 2.31 -5.32
CA ALA A 47 0.05 2.28 -6.00
C ALA A 47 1.19 2.87 -5.15
N ALA A 48 0.92 3.94 -4.41
CA ALA A 48 1.91 4.55 -3.53
C ALA A 48 2.29 3.66 -2.33
N TYR A 49 1.37 2.87 -1.79
CA TYR A 49 1.66 1.95 -0.70
C TYR A 49 2.24 0.61 -1.18
N GLU A 50 1.81 0.12 -2.33
CA GLU A 50 2.42 -1.02 -3.03
C GLU A 50 3.91 -0.75 -3.29
N ALA A 51 4.25 0.45 -3.80
CA ALA A 51 5.65 0.82 -4.01
C ALA A 51 6.48 0.80 -2.71
N LYS A 52 5.89 1.14 -1.55
CA LYS A 52 6.57 1.05 -0.25
C LYS A 52 6.78 -0.39 0.18
N GLN A 53 5.79 -1.26 -0.04
CA GLN A 53 5.90 -2.69 0.26
C GLN A 53 6.99 -3.34 -0.59
N ILE A 54 6.98 -3.10 -1.91
CA ILE A 54 8.02 -3.58 -2.83
C ILE A 54 9.41 -3.10 -2.40
N ALA A 55 9.55 -1.82 -2.04
CA ALA A 55 10.84 -1.28 -1.59
C ALA A 55 11.31 -1.93 -0.28
N PHE A 56 10.39 -2.20 0.65
CA PHE A 56 10.71 -2.92 1.89
C PHE A 56 11.15 -4.36 1.59
N ASP A 57 10.41 -5.09 0.74
CA ASP A 57 10.76 -6.45 0.35
C ASP A 57 12.13 -6.52 -0.32
N ALA A 58 12.40 -5.60 -1.25
CA ALA A 58 13.71 -5.51 -1.89
C ALA A 58 14.83 -5.26 -0.86
N SER A 59 14.58 -4.46 0.18
CA SER A 59 15.56 -4.20 1.23
C SER A 59 15.79 -5.38 2.18
N GLU A 60 14.76 -6.22 2.37
CA GLU A 60 14.80 -7.40 3.23
C GLU A 60 15.48 -8.59 2.55
N HIS A 61 15.32 -8.71 1.22
CA HIS A 61 15.80 -9.83 0.41
C HIS A 61 17.11 -9.56 -0.33
N ARG A 62 17.65 -8.34 -0.30
CA ARG A 62 18.98 -8.05 -0.86
C ARG A 62 20.07 -8.80 -0.10
N ASP A 63 21.27 -8.86 -0.67
CA ASP A 63 22.46 -9.40 0.00
C ASP A 63 22.70 -8.70 1.35
N GLY A 64 22.75 -9.50 2.43
CA GLY A 64 22.85 -9.01 3.81
C GLY A 64 21.55 -8.39 4.35
N GLY A 65 20.43 -8.56 3.65
CA GLY A 65 19.10 -8.22 4.12
C GLY A 65 18.62 -9.17 5.23
N HIS A 66 17.63 -8.75 6.01
CA HIS A 66 17.17 -9.51 7.16
C HIS A 66 16.66 -10.90 6.76
N VAL A 67 15.83 -10.99 5.72
CA VAL A 67 15.28 -12.27 5.27
C VAL A 67 16.39 -13.14 4.68
N GLU A 68 17.30 -12.56 3.90
CA GLU A 68 18.44 -13.30 3.35
C GLU A 68 19.33 -13.90 4.45
N HIS A 69 19.56 -13.16 5.54
CA HIS A 69 20.28 -13.67 6.71
C HIS A 69 19.57 -14.84 7.37
N LEU A 70 18.24 -14.77 7.55
CA LEU A 70 17.45 -15.87 8.13
C LEU A 70 17.50 -17.11 7.24
N VAL A 71 17.38 -16.95 5.92
CA VAL A 71 17.49 -18.06 4.96
C VAL A 71 18.89 -18.67 5.01
N THR A 72 19.94 -17.85 4.99
CA THR A 72 21.33 -18.32 5.07
C THR A 72 21.58 -19.12 6.35
N ALA A 73 21.10 -18.61 7.51
CA ALA A 73 21.23 -19.30 8.80
C ALA A 73 20.44 -20.62 8.86
N LEU A 74 19.34 -20.73 8.12
CA LEU A 74 18.55 -21.95 8.04
C LEU A 74 19.22 -23.04 7.19
N VAL A 75 19.87 -22.66 6.08
CA VAL A 75 20.43 -23.61 5.11
C VAL A 75 21.88 -24.01 5.39
N ARG A 76 22.60 -23.24 6.22
CA ARG A 76 23.99 -23.53 6.60
C ARG A 76 24.05 -23.85 8.10
N PRO A 77 24.05 -25.14 8.50
CA PRO A 77 24.21 -25.55 9.90
C PRO A 77 25.60 -25.26 10.46
#